data_AF-A0AAU9AZ26-F1
#
_entry.id   AF-A0AAU9AZ26-F1
#
_cell.length_a   1.000
_cell.length_b   1.000
_cell.length_c   1.000
_cell.angle_alpha   90.00
_cell.angle_beta   90.00
_cell.angle_gamma   90.00
#
_symmetry.space_group_name_H-M   'P 1'
#
loop_
_entity.id
_entity.type
_entity.pdbx_description
1 polymer ?
#
loop_
_entity_poly.entity_id
_entity_poly.type
_entity_poly.pdbx_seq_one_letter_code
_entity_poly.pdbx_strand_id
1 'polypeptide(L)'
;MNLPTNEFMLPAVMLISGLPILVAAVLVARGNLQLINGLDPARLRDPAAAASRFSKLLAMVAISMFLAALGYYWGHGDQTRTMWVTIALLVAVNAVAVAMIVTMARLKREYLAPRDDQRAGRR
;
A
#
# COMPACT_ATOMS: atom_id res chain seq x y z
N MET A 1 32.20 -7.00 -15.89
CA MET A 1 31.17 -6.97 -16.95
C MET A 1 30.36 -5.70 -16.74
N ASN A 2 30.75 -4.58 -17.36
CA ASN A 2 29.99 -3.33 -17.29
C ASN A 2 28.78 -3.50 -18.21
N LEU A 3 27.64 -3.84 -17.63
CA LEU A 3 26.37 -3.68 -18.33
C LEU A 3 26.25 -2.19 -18.67
N PRO A 4 25.95 -1.81 -19.93
CA PRO A 4 25.63 -0.42 -20.23
C PRO A 4 24.52 -0.02 -19.26
N THR A 5 24.80 0.97 -18.42
CA THR A 5 23.89 1.43 -17.38
C THR A 5 22.70 2.03 -18.10
N ASN A 6 21.71 1.20 -18.41
CA ASN A 6 20.57 1.63 -19.19
C ASN A 6 19.78 2.59 -18.29
N GLU A 7 19.91 3.88 -18.59
CA GLU A 7 19.45 5.01 -17.77
C GLU A 7 17.94 4.96 -17.51
N PHE A 8 17.23 4.26 -18.38
CA PHE A 8 15.79 4.02 -18.32
C PHE A 8 15.38 2.78 -17.53
N MET A 9 16.34 1.94 -17.11
CA MET A 9 16.04 0.69 -16.41
C MET A 9 15.38 0.96 -15.06
N LEU A 10 15.92 1.88 -14.24
CA LEU A 10 15.35 2.20 -12.93
C LEU A 10 13.94 2.83 -13.03
N PRO A 11 13.71 3.85 -13.88
CA PRO A 11 12.35 4.35 -14.14
C PRO A 11 11.39 3.27 -14.63
N ALA A 12 11.82 2.43 -15.58
CA ALA A 12 10.98 1.38 -16.15
C ALA A 12 10.59 0.32 -15.10
N VAL A 13 11.55 -0.12 -14.26
CA VAL A 13 11.29 -1.04 -13.16
C VAL A 13 10.26 -0.44 -12.19
N MET A 14 10.42 0.82 -11.79
CA MET A 14 9.47 1.47 -10.88
C MET A 14 8.06 1.59 -11.47
N LEU A 15 7.95 1.95 -12.76
CA LEU A 15 6.67 2.00 -13.46
C LEU A 15 6.00 0.61 -13.51
N ILE A 16 6.73 -0.41 -13.97
CA ILE A 16 6.20 -1.76 -14.13
C ILE A 16 5.82 -2.35 -12.76
N SER A 17 6.64 -2.15 -11.74
CA SER A 17 6.38 -2.64 -10.38
C SER A 17 5.23 -1.89 -9.68
N GLY A 18 4.96 -0.63 -10.02
CA GLY A 18 3.84 0.13 -9.47
C GLY A 18 2.47 -0.31 -10.00
N LEU A 19 2.40 -0.85 -11.22
CA LEU A 19 1.16 -1.32 -11.85
C LEU A 19 0.40 -2.38 -11.04
N PRO A 20 1.01 -3.51 -10.62
CA PRO A 20 0.28 -4.52 -9.84
C PRO A 20 -0.23 -3.98 -8.50
N ILE A 21 0.47 -3.02 -7.90
CA ILE A 21 0.05 -2.36 -6.66
C ILE A 21 -1.17 -1.48 -6.90
N LEU A 22 -1.18 -0.72 -8.01
CA LEU A 22 -2.34 0.08 -8.40
C LEU A 22 -3.56 -0.82 -8.72
N VAL A 23 -3.35 -1.93 -9.41
CA VAL A 23 -4.41 -2.92 -9.67
C VAL A 23 -4.96 -3.46 -8.35
N ALA A 24 -4.10 -3.83 -7.40
CA ALA A 24 -4.52 -4.26 -6.07
C ALA A 24 -5.34 -3.18 -5.35
N ALA A 25 -4.93 -1.91 -5.44
CA ALA A 25 -5.68 -0.79 -4.86
C ALA A 25 -7.12 -0.70 -5.42
N VAL A 26 -7.28 -0.85 -6.73
CA VAL A 26 -8.59 -0.83 -7.40
C VAL A 26 -9.43 -2.05 -7.01
N LEU A 27 -8.84 -3.24 -6.96
CA LEU A 27 -9.54 -4.46 -6.56
C LEU A 27 -10.02 -4.38 -5.10
N VAL A 28 -9.19 -3.86 -4.20
CA VAL A 28 -9.57 -3.59 -2.81
C VAL A 28 -10.69 -2.55 -2.74
N ALA A 29 -10.61 -1.46 -3.53
CA ALA A 29 -11.67 -0.44 -3.58
C ALA A 29 -13.03 -1.01 -4.06
N ARG A 30 -13.00 -2.05 -4.89
CA ARG A 30 -14.20 -2.79 -5.35
C ARG A 30 -14.74 -3.78 -4.32
N GLY A 31 -14.17 -3.83 -3.11
CA GLY A 31 -14.66 -4.66 -2.00
C GLY A 31 -13.98 -6.02 -1.89
N ASN A 32 -12.92 -6.30 -2.67
CA ASN A 32 -12.18 -7.56 -2.58
C ASN A 32 -11.18 -7.58 -1.41
N LEU A 33 -11.70 -7.42 -0.18
CA LEU A 33 -10.93 -7.39 1.07
C LEU A 33 -10.22 -8.72 1.38
N GLN A 34 -10.64 -9.82 0.75
CA GLN A 34 -9.99 -11.13 0.89
C GLN A 34 -8.52 -11.08 0.43
N LEU A 35 -8.18 -10.16 -0.49
CA LEU A 35 -6.81 -9.89 -0.91
C LEU A 35 -5.93 -9.39 0.24
N ILE A 36 -6.53 -8.81 1.28
CA ILE A 36 -5.83 -8.27 2.44
C ILE A 36 -5.83 -9.32 3.54
N ASN A 37 -4.84 -10.22 3.50
CA ASN A 37 -4.57 -11.21 4.55
C ASN A 37 -5.79 -12.10 4.90
N GLY A 38 -6.65 -12.40 3.91
CA GLY A 38 -7.84 -13.24 4.12
C GLY A 38 -8.90 -12.62 5.04
N LEU A 39 -8.93 -11.29 5.18
CA LEU A 39 -9.95 -10.59 5.96
C LEU A 39 -11.35 -10.95 5.44
N ASP A 40 -12.14 -11.60 6.29
CA ASP A 40 -13.54 -11.92 6.02
C ASP A 40 -14.42 -10.68 6.26
N PRO A 41 -15.04 -10.10 5.22
CA PRO A 41 -15.89 -8.92 5.34
C PRO A 41 -17.05 -9.12 6.33
N ALA A 42 -17.54 -10.34 6.49
CA ALA A 42 -18.72 -10.66 7.30
C ALA A 42 -18.51 -10.49 8.82
N ARG A 43 -17.24 -10.45 9.27
CA ARG A 43 -16.87 -10.29 10.68
C ARG A 43 -16.42 -8.88 11.04
N LEU A 44 -16.28 -7.99 10.04
CA LEU A 44 -15.95 -6.59 10.25
C LEU A 44 -17.22 -5.78 10.53
N ARG A 45 -17.13 -4.84 11.46
CA ARG A 45 -18.24 -3.92 11.76
C ARG A 45 -18.53 -2.98 10.59
N ASP A 46 -17.49 -2.55 9.86
CA ASP A 46 -17.61 -1.69 8.68
C ASP A 46 -16.56 -2.07 7.61
N PRO A 47 -16.86 -3.04 6.73
CA PRO A 47 -15.93 -3.50 5.71
C PRO A 47 -15.65 -2.44 4.63
N ALA A 48 -16.63 -1.59 4.30
CA ALA A 48 -16.47 -0.57 3.26
C ALA A 48 -15.45 0.51 3.68
N ALA A 49 -15.49 0.93 4.95
CA ALA A 49 -14.51 1.87 5.49
C ALA A 49 -13.08 1.27 5.50
N ALA A 50 -12.94 -0.01 5.86
CA ALA A 50 -11.65 -0.70 5.81
C ALA A 50 -11.11 -0.80 4.38
N ALA A 51 -11.95 -1.19 3.42
CA ALA A 51 -11.59 -1.28 2.00
C ALA A 51 -11.14 0.08 1.44
N SER A 52 -11.87 1.15 1.74
CA SER A 52 -11.51 2.52 1.32
C SER A 52 -10.17 2.98 1.89
N ARG A 53 -9.88 2.64 3.15
CA ARG A 53 -8.58 3.00 3.78
C ARG A 53 -7.44 2.25 3.14
N PHE A 54 -7.55 0.93 2.96
CA PHE A 54 -6.48 0.14 2.36
C PHE A 54 -6.27 0.44 0.88
N SER A 55 -7.34 0.68 0.12
CA SER A 55 -7.21 1.09 -1.28
C SER A 55 -6.45 2.42 -1.41
N LYS A 56 -6.74 3.40 -0.54
CA LYS A 56 -5.98 4.67 -0.48
C LYS A 56 -4.51 4.46 -0.12
N LEU A 57 -4.21 3.59 0.84
CA LEU A 57 -2.82 3.29 1.22
C LEU A 57 -2.07 2.61 0.06
N LEU A 58 -2.66 1.61 -0.59
CA LEU A 58 -2.07 0.96 -1.77
C LEU A 58 -1.88 1.94 -2.93
N ALA A 59 -2.87 2.81 -3.17
CA ALA A 59 -2.75 3.86 -4.19
C ALA A 59 -1.61 4.83 -3.86
N MET A 60 -1.42 5.21 -2.58
CA MET A 60 -0.28 6.05 -2.17
C MET A 60 1.07 5.36 -2.40
N VAL A 61 1.18 4.04 -2.23
CA VAL A 61 2.40 3.31 -2.60
C VAL A 61 2.64 3.41 -4.11
N ALA A 62 1.64 3.10 -4.93
CA ALA A 62 1.77 3.17 -6.39
C ALA A 62 2.14 4.58 -6.88
N ILE A 63 1.49 5.62 -6.34
CA ILE A 63 1.80 7.02 -6.63
C ILE A 63 3.26 7.34 -6.23
N SER A 64 3.71 6.90 -5.05
CA SER A 64 5.09 7.11 -4.61
C SER A 64 6.10 6.47 -5.55
N MET A 65 5.79 5.27 -6.07
CA MET A 65 6.64 4.59 -7.05
C MET A 65 6.67 5.31 -8.40
N PHE A 66 5.54 5.82 -8.88
CA PHE A 66 5.50 6.61 -10.12
C PHE A 66 6.23 7.95 -9.98
N LEU A 67 6.11 8.61 -8.82
CA LEU A 67 6.89 9.81 -8.51
C LEU A 67 8.38 9.51 -8.44
N ALA A 68 8.78 8.37 -7.87
CA ALA A 68 10.17 7.94 -7.88
C ALA A 68 10.67 7.63 -9.29
N ALA A 69 9.85 7.03 -10.16
CA ALA A 69 10.22 6.82 -11.56
C ALA A 69 10.53 8.15 -12.28
N LEU A 70 9.69 9.17 -12.08
CA LEU A 70 9.93 10.52 -12.57
C LEU A 70 11.19 11.14 -11.94
N GLY A 71 11.39 10.95 -10.64
CA GLY A 71 12.57 11.41 -9.92
C GLY A 71 13.86 10.78 -10.44
N TYR A 72 13.86 9.47 -10.73
CA TYR A 72 15.01 8.77 -11.30
C TYR A 72 15.28 9.18 -12.74
N TYR A 73 14.23 9.44 -13.53
CA TYR A 73 14.40 10.00 -14.86
C TYR A 73 15.03 11.40 -14.82
N TRP A 74 14.61 12.25 -13.88
CA TRP A 74 15.19 13.60 -13.70
C TRP A 74 16.60 13.60 -13.07
N GLY A 75 16.87 12.65 -12.19
CA GLY A 75 18.16 12.47 -11.50
C GLY A 75 19.19 11.66 -12.31
N HIS A 76 18.85 11.24 -13.53
CA HIS A 76 19.76 10.50 -14.39
C HIS A 76 21.10 11.22 -14.55
N GLY A 77 22.20 10.47 -14.39
CA GLY A 77 23.57 10.99 -14.52
C GLY A 77 24.12 11.67 -13.27
N ASP A 78 23.29 11.90 -12.24
CA ASP A 78 23.68 12.51 -10.96
C ASP A 78 23.38 11.55 -9.79
N GLN A 79 24.45 10.98 -9.21
CA GLN A 79 24.36 10.05 -8.09
C GLN A 79 23.71 10.70 -6.85
N THR A 80 23.94 11.99 -6.62
CA THR A 80 23.39 12.72 -5.46
C THR A 80 21.88 12.87 -5.59
N ARG A 81 21.39 13.26 -6.78
CA ARG A 81 19.94 13.35 -7.04
C ARG A 81 19.26 11.99 -6.92
N THR A 82 19.87 10.97 -7.52
CA THR A 82 19.37 9.58 -7.46
C THR A 82 19.31 9.08 -6.01
N MET A 83 20.32 9.41 -5.19
CA MET A 83 20.34 9.09 -3.76
C MET A 83 19.19 9.77 -3.02
N TRP A 84 18.96 11.07 -3.24
CA TRP A 84 17.85 11.80 -2.61
C TRP A 84 16.48 11.25 -3.00
N VAL A 85 16.27 10.91 -4.28
CA VAL A 85 15.04 10.26 -4.75
C VAL A 85 14.84 8.92 -4.04
N THR A 86 15.91 8.15 -3.87
CA THR A 86 15.87 6.85 -3.18
C THR A 86 15.53 7.00 -1.70
N ILE A 87 16.15 7.96 -1.00
CA ILE A 87 15.85 8.26 0.40
C ILE A 87 14.39 8.70 0.55
N ALA A 88 13.92 9.62 -0.31
CA ALA A 88 12.54 10.09 -0.28
C ALA A 88 11.53 8.96 -0.53
N LEU A 89 11.80 8.08 -1.51
CA LEU A 89 10.99 6.89 -1.77
C LEU A 89 10.98 5.97 -0.56
N LEU A 90 12.14 5.71 0.05
CA LEU A 90 12.26 4.84 1.21
C LEU A 90 11.45 5.38 2.39
N VAL A 91 11.50 6.69 2.66
CA VAL A 91 10.69 7.33 3.70
C VAL A 91 9.20 7.20 3.39
N ALA A 92 8.79 7.49 2.15
CA ALA A 92 7.39 7.43 1.73
C ALA A 92 6.80 6.01 1.86
N VAL A 93 7.50 5.00 1.34
CA VAL A 93 7.03 3.60 1.39
C VAL A 93 6.98 3.10 2.82
N ASN A 94 7.98 3.41 3.66
CA ASN A 94 7.96 3.01 5.06
C ASN A 94 6.84 3.69 5.85
N ALA A 95 6.58 4.98 5.62
CA ALA A 95 5.46 5.67 6.26
C ALA A 95 4.11 5.01 5.91
N VAL A 96 3.92 4.63 4.65
CA VAL A 96 2.71 3.91 4.21
C VAL A 96 2.65 2.50 4.81
N ALA A 97 3.77 1.77 4.87
CA ALA A 97 3.84 0.45 5.49
C ALA A 97 3.44 0.51 6.97
N VAL A 98 3.95 1.48 7.73
CA VAL A 98 3.55 1.71 9.12
C VAL A 98 2.06 2.03 9.21
N ALA A 99 1.54 2.89 8.33
CA ALA A 99 0.11 3.19 8.30
C ALA A 99 -0.74 1.93 8.04
N MET A 100 -0.33 1.04 7.12
CA MET A 100 -0.99 -0.23 6.84
C MET A 100 -0.95 -1.19 8.05
N ILE A 101 0.18 -1.25 8.77
CA ILE A 101 0.30 -2.09 9.97
C ILE A 101 -0.63 -1.55 11.06
N VAL A 102 -0.68 -0.23 11.28
CA VAL A 102 -1.54 0.39 12.28
C VAL A 102 -3.02 0.21 11.95
N THR A 103 -3.42 0.38 10.68
CA THR A 103 -4.82 0.14 10.27
C THR A 103 -5.20 -1.33 10.43
N MET A 104 -4.34 -2.27 10.03
CA MET A 104 -4.55 -3.70 10.23
C MET A 104 -4.65 -4.07 11.71
N ALA A 105 -3.77 -3.54 12.56
CA ALA A 105 -3.79 -3.80 13.99
C ALA A 105 -5.09 -3.31 14.66
N ARG A 106 -5.61 -2.16 14.23
CA ARG A 106 -6.91 -1.64 14.70
C ARG A 106 -8.07 -2.54 14.29
N LEU A 107 -8.11 -2.96 13.02
CA LEU A 107 -9.16 -3.85 12.51
C LEU A 107 -9.12 -5.24 13.17
N LYS A 108 -7.92 -5.79 13.42
CA LYS A 108 -7.77 -7.06 14.13
C LYS A 108 -8.29 -6.98 15.57
N ARG A 109 -8.07 -5.85 16.26
CA ARG A 109 -8.63 -5.62 17.61
C ARG A 109 -10.16 -5.58 17.58
N GLU A 110 -10.75 -4.92 16.57
CA GLU A 110 -12.21 -4.89 16.39
C GLU A 110 -12.79 -6.27 16.05
N TYR A 111 -12.10 -7.05 15.21
CA TYR A 111 -12.50 -8.41 14.84
C TYR A 111 -12.47 -9.39 16.02
N LEU A 112 -11.53 -9.21 16.95
CA LEU A 112 -11.37 -10.06 18.14
C LEU A 112 -12.21 -9.59 19.33
N ALA A 113 -12.81 -8.39 19.28
CA ALA A 113 -13.69 -7.94 20.34
C ALA A 113 -14.93 -8.85 20.37
N PRO A 114 -15.27 -9.45 21.52
CA PRO A 114 -16.44 -10.31 21.62
C PRO A 114 -17.67 -9.52 21.18
N ARG A 115 -18.46 -10.06 20.25
CA ARG A 115 -19.82 -9.56 19.96
C ARG A 115 -20.56 -9.55 21.31
N ASP A 116 -20.88 -8.36 21.81
CA ASP A 116 -21.70 -8.14 23.01
C ASP A 116 -23.17 -8.62 22.84
N ASP A 117 -23.41 -9.67 22.04
CA ASP A 117 -24.70 -10.32 21.84
C ASP A 117 -25.09 -11.22 23.02
N GLN A 118 -24.44 -11.09 24.18
CA GLN A 118 -24.91 -11.65 25.46
C GLN A 118 -25.95 -10.77 26.17
N ARG A 119 -26.35 -9.63 25.58
CA ARG A 119 -27.41 -8.76 26.13
C ARG A 119 -28.77 -8.87 25.42
N ALA A 120 -29.00 -9.94 24.67
CA ALA A 120 -30.36 -10.45 24.46
C ALA A 120 -30.64 -11.49 25.56
N GLY A 121 -31.02 -11.02 26.75
CA GLY A 121 -32.37 -11.31 27.25
C GLY A 121 -32.63 -12.82 27.37
N ARG A 122 -31.94 -13.49 28.28
CA ARG A 122 -32.65 -14.02 29.47
C ARG A 122 -33.84 -13.12 29.85
N ARG A 123 -35.03 -13.49 29.39
CA ARG A 123 -36.26 -13.63 30.19
C ARG A 123 -37.39 -14.14 29.31
#